data_AF-A0A535VNW2-F1
#
_entry.id   AF-A0A535VNW2-F1
#
_cell.length_a   1.000
_cell.length_b   1.000
_cell.length_c   1.000
_cell.angle_alpha   90.00
_cell.angle_beta   90.00
_cell.angle_gamma   90.00
#
_symmetry.space_group_name_H-M   'P 1'
#
loop_
_entity.id
_entity.type
_entity.pdbx_description
1 polymer ?
#
loop_
_entity_poly.entity_id
_entity_poly.type
_entity_poly.pdbx_seq_one_letter_code
_entity_poly.pdbx_strand_id
1 'polypeptide(L)'
;MGRYMRWIYAGWFATIAVAIVVQFYLAGYAVFGFHGLNDFGPHLVVGDVIGIAILLGIGLAFAARVPWRLTIINIALFVLMFVQAVLAHTGVQVISALHVVNGILILGGTVNLVREAVSWARLQGGPAPASSPTPAQELVAR
;
A
#
# COMPACT_ATOMS: atom_id res chain seq x y z
N MET A 1 -14.36 16.20 -3.10
CA MET A 1 -13.94 15.05 -2.26
C MET A 1 -13.08 14.02 -2.99
N GLY A 2 -13.49 13.48 -4.16
CA GLY A 2 -12.78 12.36 -4.81
C GLY A 2 -11.28 12.57 -5.09
N ARG A 3 -10.86 13.79 -5.46
CA ARG A 3 -9.44 14.12 -5.67
C ARG A 3 -8.60 13.94 -4.40
N TYR A 4 -9.08 14.47 -3.26
CA TYR A 4 -8.38 14.35 -1.98
C TYR A 4 -8.30 12.90 -1.52
N MET A 5 -9.38 12.13 -1.68
CA MET A 5 -9.39 10.71 -1.26
C MET A 5 -8.41 9.84 -2.05
N ARG A 6 -8.16 10.15 -3.32
CA ARG A 6 -7.14 9.44 -4.13
C ARG A 6 -5.72 9.71 -3.64
N TRP A 7 -5.43 10.96 -3.27
CA TRP A 7 -4.15 11.31 -2.67
C TRP A 7 -3.99 10.74 -1.26
N ILE A 8 -5.07 10.72 -0.48
CA ILE A 8 -5.08 10.04 0.83
C ILE A 8 -4.82 8.54 0.64
N TYR A 9 -5.46 7.89 -0.33
CA TYR A 9 -5.20 6.48 -0.66
C TYR A 9 -3.74 6.22 -1.06
N ALA A 10 -3.19 7.03 -1.96
CA ALA A 10 -1.79 6.91 -2.37
C ALA A 10 -0.83 7.14 -1.19
N GLY A 11 -1.08 8.18 -0.38
CA GLY A 11 -0.30 8.50 0.81
C GLY A 11 -0.38 7.42 1.88
N TRP A 12 -1.56 6.83 2.09
CA TRP A 12 -1.80 5.73 3.02
C TRP A 12 -0.89 4.54 2.71
N PHE A 13 -0.88 4.09 1.46
CA PHE A 13 -0.01 2.99 1.05
C PHE A 13 1.47 3.37 1.00
N ALA A 14 1.81 4.64 0.77
CA ALA A 14 3.19 5.10 0.87
C ALA A 14 3.70 5.02 2.31
N THR A 15 2.87 5.41 3.29
CA THR A 15 3.17 5.23 4.72
C THR A 15 3.32 3.76 5.08
N ILE A 16 2.44 2.89 4.57
CA ILE A 16 2.55 1.43 4.77
C ILE A 16 3.87 0.91 4.19
N ALA A 17 4.29 1.34 3.00
CA ALA A 17 5.56 0.94 2.40
C ALA A 17 6.76 1.29 3.31
N VAL A 18 6.75 2.51 3.87
CA VAL A 18 7.78 2.93 4.85
C VAL A 18 7.73 2.08 6.11
N ALA A 19 6.53 1.80 6.63
CA ALA A 19 6.35 0.94 7.81
C ALA A 19 6.88 -0.47 7.57
N ILE A 20 6.71 -1.03 6.36
CA ILE A 20 7.28 -2.34 6.00
C ILE A 20 8.81 -2.30 5.98
N VAL A 21 9.43 -1.20 5.52
CA VAL A 21 10.89 -1.04 5.62
C VAL A 21 11.34 -1.02 7.08
N VAL A 22 10.61 -0.29 7.94
CA VAL A 22 10.85 -0.30 9.40
C VAL A 22 10.67 -1.71 9.96
N GLN A 23 9.69 -2.47 9.48
CA GLN A 23 9.44 -3.84 9.91
C GLN A 23 10.63 -4.78 9.65
N PHE A 24 11.27 -4.66 8.49
CA PHE A 24 12.51 -5.39 8.19
C PHE A 24 13.66 -4.96 9.09
N TYR A 25 13.79 -3.66 9.36
CA TYR A 25 14.77 -3.16 10.32
C TYR A 25 14.54 -3.74 11.73
N LEU A 26 13.29 -3.75 12.22
CA LEU A 26 12.96 -4.30 13.54
C LEU A 26 13.25 -5.81 13.62
N ALA A 27 12.99 -6.56 12.54
CA ALA A 27 13.36 -7.97 12.47
C ALA A 27 14.88 -8.15 12.56
N GLY A 28 15.65 -7.37 11.79
CA GLY A 28 17.10 -7.39 11.82
C GLY A 28 17.65 -6.97 13.18
N TYR A 29 17.09 -5.92 13.78
CA TYR A 29 17.46 -5.44 15.11
C TYR A 29 17.27 -6.52 16.17
N ALA A 30 16.17 -7.27 16.13
CA ALA A 30 15.93 -8.38 17.05
C ALA A 30 16.90 -9.57 16.84
N VAL A 31 17.38 -9.79 15.60
CA VAL A 31 18.38 -10.82 15.27
C VAL A 31 19.80 -10.43 15.68
N PHE A 32 20.16 -9.16 15.46
CA PHE A 32 21.53 -8.65 15.68
C PHE A 32 21.67 -7.85 16.97
N GLY A 33 20.65 -7.82 17.82
CA GLY A 33 20.66 -7.15 19.11
C GLY A 33 21.77 -7.69 20.01
N PHE A 34 22.31 -6.82 20.87
CA PHE A 34 23.28 -7.24 21.88
C PHE A 34 22.64 -8.27 22.83
N HIS A 35 23.48 -9.18 23.36
CA HIS A 35 23.05 -10.27 24.24
C HIS A 35 22.09 -9.77 25.34
N GLY A 36 20.83 -10.22 25.28
CA GLY A 36 19.76 -9.87 26.23
C GLY A 36 18.67 -8.93 25.68
N LEU A 37 18.84 -8.37 24.47
CA LEU A 37 17.89 -7.44 23.83
C LEU A 37 17.30 -7.97 22.50
N ASN A 38 17.22 -9.29 22.34
CA ASN A 38 16.61 -9.93 21.16
C ASN A 38 15.08 -9.90 21.23
N ASP A 39 14.52 -8.71 21.36
CA ASP A 39 13.08 -8.51 21.52
C ASP A 39 12.39 -8.35 20.16
N PHE A 40 11.62 -9.38 19.78
CA PHE A 40 10.76 -9.34 18.59
C PHE A 40 9.43 -8.62 18.85
N GLY A 41 9.11 -8.23 20.08
CA GLY A 41 7.88 -7.55 20.46
C GLY A 41 7.52 -6.37 19.55
N PRO A 42 8.44 -5.40 19.34
CA PRO A 42 8.19 -4.29 18.42
C PRO A 42 7.91 -4.72 16.98
N HIS A 43 8.61 -5.75 16.48
CA HIS A 43 8.36 -6.31 15.15
C HIS A 43 6.94 -6.91 15.10
N LEU A 44 6.51 -7.68 16.10
CA LEU A 44 5.17 -8.26 16.11
C LEU A 44 4.07 -7.18 16.07
N VAL A 45 4.18 -6.17 16.95
CA VAL A 45 3.18 -5.09 17.05
C VAL A 45 3.10 -4.28 15.76
N VAL A 46 4.23 -3.88 15.17
CA VAL A 46 4.23 -3.11 13.91
C VAL A 46 3.70 -3.95 12.76
N GLY A 47 4.00 -5.26 12.74
CA GLY A 47 3.45 -6.21 11.76
C GLY A 47 1.92 -6.27 11.80
N ASP A 48 1.33 -6.38 12.98
CA ASP A 48 -0.13 -6.39 13.16
C ASP A 48 -0.78 -5.07 12.72
N VAL A 49 -0.16 -3.94 13.07
CA VAL A 49 -0.61 -2.61 12.65
C VAL A 49 -0.59 -2.46 11.13
N ILE A 50 0.46 -2.96 10.46
CA ILE A 50 0.53 -2.97 8.98
C ILE A 50 -0.61 -3.82 8.39
N GLY A 51 -0.89 -4.99 8.96
CA GLY A 51 -1.98 -5.86 8.51
C GLY A 51 -3.35 -5.19 8.59
N ILE A 52 -3.63 -4.55 9.74
CA ILE A 52 -4.85 -3.76 9.95
C ILE A 52 -4.90 -2.58 8.97
N ALA A 53 -3.79 -1.87 8.77
CA ALA A 53 -3.75 -0.71 7.86
C ALA A 53 -4.03 -1.09 6.40
N ILE A 54 -3.51 -2.24 5.94
CA ILE A 54 -3.81 -2.78 4.60
C ILE A 54 -5.29 -3.12 4.48
N LEU A 55 -5.88 -3.78 5.49
CA LEU A 55 -7.32 -4.08 5.54
C LEU A 55 -8.17 -2.81 5.43
N LEU A 56 -7.87 -1.78 6.24
CA LEU A 56 -8.55 -0.48 6.17
C LEU A 56 -8.39 0.20 4.81
N GLY A 57 -7.26 -0.02 4.15
CA GLY A 57 -7.03 0.42 2.78
C GLY A 57 -8.09 -0.08 1.80
N ILE A 58 -8.71 -1.23 2.04
CA ILE A 58 -9.78 -1.76 1.16
C ILE A 58 -10.99 -0.83 1.21
N GLY A 59 -11.42 -0.42 2.39
CA GLY A 59 -12.48 0.60 2.55
C GLY A 59 -12.11 1.92 1.90
N LEU A 60 -10.85 2.33 2.04
CA LEU A 60 -10.33 3.56 1.43
C LEU A 60 -10.32 3.48 -0.11
N ALA A 61 -10.10 2.31 -0.70
CA ALA A 61 -10.19 2.11 -2.15
C ALA A 61 -11.60 2.44 -2.68
N PHE A 62 -12.65 1.98 -1.96
CA PHE A 62 -14.03 2.33 -2.29
C PHE A 62 -14.31 3.83 -2.13
N ALA A 63 -13.86 4.44 -1.02
CA ALA A 63 -14.02 5.86 -0.78
C ALA A 63 -13.30 6.74 -1.82
N ALA A 64 -12.11 6.33 -2.26
CA ALA A 64 -11.30 7.00 -3.27
C ALA A 64 -11.78 6.73 -4.71
N ARG A 65 -12.71 5.77 -4.90
CA ARG A 65 -13.21 5.33 -6.21
C ARG A 65 -12.07 5.00 -7.18
N VAL A 66 -11.10 4.23 -6.68
CA VAL A 66 -9.98 3.73 -7.50
C VAL A 66 -10.46 2.63 -8.45
N PRO A 67 -9.75 2.38 -9.58
CA PRO A 67 -10.08 1.28 -10.46
C PRO A 67 -10.00 -0.06 -9.72
N TRP A 68 -10.84 -1.01 -10.14
CA TRP A 68 -10.95 -2.34 -9.51
C TRP A 68 -9.61 -3.09 -9.45
N ARG A 69 -8.73 -2.85 -10.43
CA ARG A 69 -7.36 -3.36 -10.43
C ARG A 69 -6.59 -2.99 -9.16
N LEU A 70 -6.66 -1.74 -8.70
CA LEU A 70 -5.99 -1.30 -7.46
C LEU A 70 -6.65 -1.94 -6.22
N THR A 71 -7.97 -2.06 -6.22
CA THR A 71 -8.70 -2.76 -5.15
C THR A 71 -8.30 -4.23 -5.07
N ILE A 72 -8.15 -4.93 -6.21
CA ILE A 72 -7.69 -6.32 -6.25
C ILE A 72 -6.25 -6.44 -5.72
N ILE A 73 -5.33 -5.56 -6.15
CA ILE A 73 -3.95 -5.59 -5.64
C ILE A 73 -3.96 -5.39 -4.12
N ASN A 74 -4.76 -4.47 -3.60
CA ASN A 74 -4.90 -4.26 -2.17
C ASN A 74 -5.45 -5.51 -1.44
N ILE A 75 -6.50 -6.14 -1.97
CA ILE A 75 -7.03 -7.39 -1.43
C ILE A 75 -5.95 -8.48 -1.44
N ALA A 76 -5.18 -8.58 -2.53
CA ALA A 76 -4.08 -9.53 -2.62
C ALA A 76 -3.01 -9.26 -1.56
N LEU A 77 -2.66 -7.99 -1.29
CA LEU A 77 -1.76 -7.64 -0.18
C LEU A 77 -2.32 -8.08 1.17
N PHE A 78 -3.63 -7.93 1.41
CA PHE A 78 -4.27 -8.41 2.64
C PHE A 78 -4.20 -9.94 2.75
N VAL A 79 -4.43 -10.67 1.66
CA VAL A 79 -4.25 -12.13 1.63
C VAL A 79 -2.78 -12.50 1.90
N LEU A 80 -1.82 -11.78 1.33
CA LEU A 80 -0.41 -12.00 1.63
C LEU A 80 -0.07 -11.72 3.09
N MET A 81 -0.73 -10.76 3.76
CA MET A 81 -0.59 -10.56 5.21
C MET A 81 -1.11 -11.74 6.02
N PHE A 82 -2.23 -12.35 5.60
CA PHE A 82 -2.71 -13.58 6.23
C PHE A 82 -1.70 -14.72 6.07
N VAL A 83 -1.17 -14.90 4.85
CA VAL A 83 -0.10 -15.87 4.57
C VAL A 83 1.14 -15.57 5.42
N GLN A 84 1.51 -14.29 5.57
CA GLN A 84 2.64 -13.84 6.40
C GLN A 84 2.49 -14.31 7.85
N ALA A 85 1.29 -14.15 8.42
CA ALA A 85 0.97 -14.59 9.78
C ALA A 85 1.03 -16.12 9.92
N VAL A 86 0.49 -16.87 8.95
CA VAL A 86 0.58 -18.34 8.95
C VAL A 86 2.03 -18.80 8.89
N LEU A 87 2.82 -18.25 7.96
CA LEU A 87 4.23 -18.61 7.79
C LEU A 87 5.04 -18.35 9.08
N ALA A 88 4.76 -17.27 9.80
CA ALA A 88 5.41 -16.97 11.08
C ALA A 88 5.14 -18.02 12.18
N HIS A 89 4.01 -18.74 12.11
CA HIS A 89 3.52 -19.60 13.20
C HIS A 89 3.46 -21.09 12.83
N THR A 90 4.00 -21.52 11.68
CA THR A 90 3.94 -22.94 11.28
C THR A 90 4.70 -23.88 12.21
N GLY A 91 5.70 -23.39 12.93
CA GLY A 91 6.61 -24.20 13.76
C GLY A 91 7.65 -25.01 12.98
N VAL A 92 7.57 -25.04 11.64
CA VAL A 92 8.52 -25.73 10.77
C VAL A 92 9.50 -24.72 10.20
N GLN A 93 10.75 -24.72 10.69
CA GLN A 93 11.75 -23.68 10.39
C GLN A 93 11.92 -23.38 8.90
N VAL A 94 12.03 -24.42 8.06
CA VAL A 94 12.23 -24.25 6.61
C VAL A 94 11.03 -23.59 5.92
N ILE A 95 9.82 -23.86 6.40
CA ILE A 95 8.59 -23.24 5.87
C ILE A 95 8.46 -21.82 6.43
N SER A 96 8.72 -21.63 7.72
CA SER A 96 8.70 -20.31 8.35
C SER A 96 9.72 -19.34 7.75
N ALA A 97 10.84 -19.82 7.20
CA ALA A 97 11.78 -18.99 6.46
C ALA A 97 11.13 -18.29 5.23
N LEU A 98 10.08 -18.86 4.64
CA LEU A 98 9.32 -18.23 3.55
C LEU A 98 8.62 -16.93 3.99
N HIS A 99 8.43 -16.70 5.29
CA HIS A 99 7.92 -15.44 5.83
C HIS A 99 8.74 -14.24 5.35
N VAL A 100 10.07 -14.37 5.28
CA VAL A 100 10.94 -13.30 4.79
C VAL A 100 10.69 -13.03 3.30
N VAL A 101 10.55 -14.09 2.51
CA VAL A 101 10.27 -14.00 1.06
C VAL A 101 8.90 -13.37 0.81
N ASN A 102 7.88 -13.79 1.55
CA ASN A 102 6.53 -13.22 1.44
C ASN A 102 6.50 -11.74 1.87
N GLY A 103 7.28 -11.36 2.88
CA GLY A 103 7.48 -9.96 3.26
C GLY A 103 8.03 -9.09 2.12
N ILE A 104 8.97 -9.63 1.32
CA ILE A 104 9.52 -8.92 0.14
C ILE A 104 8.43 -8.75 -0.93
N LEU A 105 7.59 -9.76 -1.14
CA LEU A 105 6.46 -9.68 -2.07
C LEU A 105 5.45 -8.61 -1.64
N ILE A 106 5.15 -8.54 -0.33
CA ILE A 106 4.26 -7.52 0.23
C ILE A 106 4.86 -6.12 0.02
N LEU A 107 6.16 -5.92 0.30
CA LEU A 107 6.83 -4.64 0.05
C LEU A 107 6.76 -4.25 -1.44
N GLY A 108 7.13 -5.17 -2.34
CA GLY A 108 7.10 -4.93 -3.79
C GLY A 108 5.69 -4.62 -4.31
N GLY A 109 4.69 -5.38 -3.87
CA GLY A 109 3.29 -5.15 -4.22
C GLY A 109 2.76 -3.83 -3.66
N THR A 110 3.16 -3.44 -2.45
CA THR A 110 2.78 -2.17 -1.83
C THR A 110 3.38 -0.99 -2.60
N VAL A 111 4.67 -1.05 -2.94
CA VAL A 111 5.33 -0.02 -3.75
C VAL A 111 4.71 0.08 -5.16
N ASN A 112 4.38 -1.06 -5.79
CA ASN A 112 3.67 -1.06 -7.07
C ASN A 112 2.30 -0.39 -6.96
N LEU A 113 1.51 -0.72 -5.94
CA LEU A 113 0.21 -0.11 -5.67
C LEU A 113 0.34 1.41 -5.47
N VAL A 114 1.33 1.88 -4.69
CA VAL A 114 1.60 3.31 -4.51
C VAL A 114 1.87 4.00 -5.84
N ARG A 115 2.74 3.42 -6.68
CA ARG A 115 3.08 4.01 -8.00
C ARG A 115 1.83 4.15 -8.88
N GLU A 116 0.99 3.13 -8.92
CA GLU A 116 -0.23 3.12 -9.72
C GLU A 116 -1.33 4.04 -9.13
N ALA A 117 -1.44 4.12 -7.81
CA ALA A 117 -2.36 5.04 -7.13
C ALA A 117 -1.97 6.50 -7.40
N VAL A 118 -0.68 6.82 -7.37
CA VAL A 118 -0.16 8.15 -7.72
C VAL A 118 -0.40 8.47 -9.19
N SER A 119 -0.13 7.53 -10.11
CA SER A 119 -0.40 7.78 -11.53
C SER A 119 -1.89 8.03 -11.78
N TRP A 120 -2.76 7.27 -11.12
CA TRP A 120 -4.21 7.47 -11.22
C TRP A 120 -4.67 8.82 -10.66
N ALA A 121 -4.15 9.20 -9.49
CA ALA A 121 -4.46 10.48 -8.87
C ALA A 121 -4.05 11.67 -9.76
N ARG A 122 -2.92 11.55 -10.47
CA ARG A 122 -2.44 12.55 -11.43
C ARG A 122 -3.30 12.64 -12.69
N LEU A 123 -3.63 11.50 -13.32
CA LEU A 123 -4.40 11.47 -14.57
C LEU A 123 -5.78 12.11 -14.42
N GLN A 124 -6.44 11.94 -13.26
CA GLN A 124 -7.73 12.56 -12.99
C GLN A 124 -7.65 13.97 -12.38
N GLY A 125 -6.44 14.51 -12.20
CA GLY A 125 -6.19 15.85 -11.68
C GLY A 125 -5.88 16.89 -12.76
N GLY A 126 -5.84 16.50 -14.04
CA GLY A 126 -5.55 17.41 -15.15
C GLY A 126 -6.61 18.50 -15.34
N PRO A 127 -6.27 19.67 -15.92
CA PRO A 127 -7.25 20.69 -16.27
C PRO A 127 -8.35 20.09 -17.13
N ALA A 128 -9.61 20.48 -16.89
CA ALA A 128 -10.70 20.12 -17.79
C ALA A 128 -10.31 20.53 -19.22
N PRO A 129 -10.51 19.67 -20.24
CA PRO A 129 -10.25 20.07 -21.62
C PRO A 129 -11.02 21.36 -21.88
N ALA A 130 -10.31 22.39 -22.36
CA ALA A 130 -10.94 23.65 -22.75
C ALA A 130 -12.09 23.29 -23.68
N SER A 131 -13.31 23.64 -23.30
CA SER A 131 -14.48 23.47 -24.16
C SER A 131 -14.16 24.17 -25.47
N SER A 132 -14.10 23.41 -26.57
CA SER A 132 -14.00 24.00 -27.90
C SER A 132 -15.07 25.09 -28.03
N PRO A 133 -14.72 26.30 -28.50
CA PRO A 133 -15.70 27.36 -28.63
C PRO A 133 -16.88 26.83 -29.43
N THR A 134 -18.09 27.09 -28.95
CA THR A 134 -19.28 26.71 -29.70
C THR A 134 -19.30 27.45 -31.03
N PRO A 135 -19.91 26.91 -32.10
CA PRO A 135 -19.97 27.58 -33.40
C PRO A 135 -20.50 29.03 -33.34
N ALA A 136 -21.35 29.33 -32.35
CA ALA A 136 -21.84 30.68 -32.07
C ALA A 136 -20.76 31.64 -31.55
N GLN A 137 -19.78 31.14 -30.78
CA GLN A 137 -18.65 31.94 -30.28
C GLN A 137 -17.60 32.20 -31.37
N GLU A 138 -17.46 31.27 -32.33
CA GLU A 138 -16.58 31.45 -33.48
C GLU A 138 -17.13 32.48 -34.48
N LEU A 139 -18.47 32.63 -34.56
CA LEU A 139 -19.12 33.59 -35.46
C LEU A 139 -19.02 35.05 -34.97
N VAL A 140 -18.92 35.28 -33.66
CA VAL A 140 -18.80 36.63 -33.06
C VAL A 140 -17.35 37.12 -33.07
N ALA A 141 -16.38 36.21 -33.27
CA ALA A 141 -14.96 36.53 -33.30
C ALA A 141 -14.42 36.84 -34.72
N ARG A 142 -15.28 36.84 -35.74
CA ARG A 142 -14.98 37.22 -37.14
C ARG A 142 -15.68 38.52 -37.50
#